data_AF-A0A7C7LUK3-F1
#
_entry.id   AF-A0A7C7LUK3-F1
#
_cell.length_a   1.000
_cell.length_b   1.000
_cell.length_c   1.000
_cell.angle_alpha   90.00
_cell.angle_beta   90.00
_cell.angle_gamma   90.00
#
_symmetry.space_group_name_H-M   'P 1'
#
loop_
_entity.id
_entity.type
_entity.pdbx_description
1 polymer ?
#
loop_
_entity_poly.entity_id
_entity_poly.type
_entity_poly.pdbx_seq_one_letter_code
_entity_poly.pdbx_strand_id
1 'polypeptide(L)'
;MIDKLKEIITHFESLEKQMADPVLTNNQNRYVEVTKEHRYLSPIIYKAREFIKTQEKIDDDLEILNSEDVELIEIAQVEIEELQDDLTKLEKELKVLLLPHDPTDDKNTIIEVRAGTGGDEAALFAADLYRMYSRFAERNGWEYEVLESSAIGIGGYKEIIFSVTGNNVYGIMKFESGVHRV
;
A
#
# COMPACT_ATOMS: atom_id res chain seq x y z
N MET A 1 -11.82 6.91 -18.33
CA MET A 1 -11.21 6.69 -17.00
C MET A 1 -12.24 6.86 -15.89
N ILE A 2 -12.98 7.98 -15.88
CA ILE A 2 -14.04 8.26 -14.89
C ILE A 2 -15.07 7.15 -14.79
N ASP A 3 -15.58 6.61 -15.91
CA ASP A 3 -16.57 5.53 -15.88
C ASP A 3 -16.06 4.28 -15.15
N LYS A 4 -14.81 3.91 -15.40
CA LYS A 4 -14.14 2.80 -14.69
C LYS A 4 -13.99 3.09 -13.19
N LEU A 5 -13.68 4.34 -12.81
CA LEU A 5 -13.62 4.74 -11.39
C LEU A 5 -15.00 4.66 -10.74
N LYS A 6 -16.06 5.06 -11.43
CA LYS A 6 -17.45 4.96 -10.96
C LYS A 6 -17.89 3.50 -10.77
N GLU A 7 -17.50 2.60 -11.69
CA GLU A 7 -17.71 1.16 -11.53
C GLU A 7 -17.02 0.61 -10.27
N ILE A 8 -15.76 0.98 -10.04
CA ILE A 8 -15.00 0.56 -8.86
C ILE A 8 -15.63 1.12 -7.57
N ILE A 9 -16.09 2.37 -7.56
CA ILE A 9 -16.81 2.97 -6.42
C ILE A 9 -18.11 2.20 -6.14
N THR A 10 -18.88 1.88 -7.18
CA THR A 10 -20.13 1.13 -7.04
C THR A 10 -19.88 -0.26 -6.46
N HIS A 11 -18.80 -0.92 -6.89
CA HIS A 11 -18.39 -2.22 -6.36
C HIS A 11 -17.96 -2.10 -4.89
N PHE A 12 -17.18 -1.09 -4.53
CA PHE A 12 -16.78 -0.83 -3.15
C PHE A 12 -17.99 -0.64 -2.22
N GLU A 13 -18.97 0.15 -2.63
CA GLU A 13 -20.22 0.35 -1.88
C GLU A 13 -21.03 -0.95 -1.74
N SER A 14 -20.94 -1.85 -2.72
CA SER A 14 -21.53 -3.19 -2.62
C SER A 14 -20.83 -4.03 -1.54
N LEU A 15 -19.50 -3.95 -1.44
CA LEU A 15 -18.74 -4.63 -0.39
C LEU A 15 -19.10 -4.08 1.00
N GLU A 16 -19.21 -2.76 1.16
CA GLU A 16 -19.66 -2.15 2.43
C GLU A 16 -21.05 -2.63 2.85
N LYS A 17 -21.99 -2.73 1.90
CA LYS A 17 -23.33 -3.29 2.15
C LYS A 17 -23.28 -4.75 2.57
N GLN A 18 -22.41 -5.56 1.94
CA GLN A 18 -22.21 -6.96 2.33
C GLN A 18 -21.62 -7.08 3.73
N MET A 19 -20.66 -6.22 4.08
CA MET A 19 -20.05 -6.20 5.43
C MET A 19 -21.04 -5.81 6.53
N ALA A 20 -22.04 -5.01 6.20
CA ALA A 20 -23.13 -4.64 7.12
C ALA A 20 -24.21 -5.73 7.27
N ASP A 21 -24.22 -6.76 6.42
CA ASP A 21 -25.20 -7.85 6.47
C ASP A 21 -24.85 -8.86 7.58
N PRO A 22 -25.73 -9.06 8.59
CA PRO A 22 -25.51 -10.05 9.64
C PRO A 22 -25.34 -11.49 9.11
N VAL A 23 -25.87 -11.81 7.93
CA VAL A 23 -25.72 -13.14 7.33
C VAL A 23 -24.27 -13.43 6.95
N LEU A 24 -23.49 -12.40 6.56
CA LEU A 24 -22.09 -12.56 6.19
C LEU A 24 -21.22 -12.97 7.39
N THR A 25 -21.56 -12.51 8.60
CA THR A 25 -20.82 -12.87 9.83
C THR A 25 -20.91 -14.36 10.17
N ASN A 26 -21.89 -15.08 9.64
CA ASN A 26 -22.00 -16.53 9.80
C ASN A 26 -21.11 -17.33 8.83
N ASN A 27 -20.48 -16.67 7.84
CA ASN A 27 -19.55 -17.28 6.89
C ASN A 27 -18.17 -16.63 6.98
N GLN A 28 -17.33 -17.17 7.87
CA GLN A 28 -16.00 -16.63 8.16
C GLN A 28 -15.11 -16.49 6.91
N ASN A 29 -15.13 -17.45 6.00
CA ASN A 29 -14.30 -17.42 4.80
C ASN A 29 -14.71 -16.27 3.88
N ARG A 30 -16.02 -16.14 3.62
CA ARG A 30 -16.55 -15.06 2.78
C ARG A 30 -16.35 -13.68 3.43
N TYR A 31 -16.46 -13.58 4.75
CA TYR A 31 -16.16 -12.35 5.47
C TYR A 31 -14.71 -11.91 5.31
N VAL A 32 -13.76 -12.85 5.38
CA VAL A 32 -12.33 -12.58 5.14
C VAL A 32 -12.08 -12.11 3.71
N GLU A 33 -12.70 -12.74 2.71
CA GLU A 33 -12.59 -12.34 1.30
C GLU A 33 -13.09 -10.92 1.07
N VAL A 34 -14.32 -10.61 1.52
CA VAL A 34 -14.93 -9.28 1.36
C VAL A 34 -14.12 -8.20 2.07
N THR A 35 -13.67 -8.47 3.31
CA THR A 35 -12.89 -7.51 4.10
C THR A 35 -11.52 -7.24 3.47
N LYS A 36 -10.88 -8.27 2.89
CA LYS A 36 -9.62 -8.11 2.15
C LYS A 36 -9.83 -7.26 0.90
N GLU A 37 -10.84 -7.58 0.09
CA GLU A 37 -11.16 -6.83 -1.12
C GLU A 37 -11.47 -5.36 -0.83
N HIS A 38 -12.31 -5.10 0.18
CA HIS A 38 -12.61 -3.75 0.65
C HIS A 38 -11.34 -2.99 1.04
N ARG A 39 -10.41 -3.65 1.75
CA ARG A 39 -9.14 -3.05 2.14
C ARG A 39 -8.28 -2.66 0.94
N TYR A 40 -8.20 -3.50 -0.10
CA TYR A 40 -7.43 -3.18 -1.30
C TYR A 40 -8.04 -2.04 -2.10
N LEU A 41 -9.36 -1.97 -2.18
CA LEU A 41 -10.05 -0.93 -2.93
C LEU A 41 -10.05 0.41 -2.18
N SER A 42 -10.03 0.42 -0.84
CA SER A 42 -10.05 1.64 -0.02
C SER A 42 -9.10 2.77 -0.49
N PRO A 43 -7.78 2.54 -0.71
CA PRO A 43 -6.89 3.58 -1.22
C PRO A 43 -7.25 4.05 -2.64
N ILE A 44 -7.70 3.14 -3.51
CA ILE A 44 -8.17 3.48 -4.86
C ILE A 44 -9.40 4.39 -4.78
N ILE A 45 -10.35 4.07 -3.90
CA ILE A 45 -11.58 4.85 -3.73
C ILE A 45 -11.32 6.26 -3.20
N TYR A 46 -10.43 6.39 -2.22
CA TYR A 46 -10.06 7.71 -1.69
C TYR A 46 -9.53 8.62 -2.81
N LYS A 47 -8.59 8.11 -3.61
CA LYS A 47 -8.01 8.84 -4.73
C LYS A 47 -8.98 9.03 -5.90
N ALA A 48 -9.85 8.06 -6.15
CA ALA A 48 -10.86 8.15 -7.20
C ALA A 48 -11.88 9.26 -6.91
N ARG A 49 -12.34 9.37 -5.66
CA ARG A 49 -13.24 10.44 -5.21
C ARG A 49 -12.58 11.81 -5.29
N GLU A 50 -11.31 11.90 -4.89
CA GLU A 50 -10.50 13.13 -5.04
C GLU A 50 -10.40 13.55 -6.51
N PHE A 51 -10.05 12.62 -7.40
CA PHE A 51 -9.96 12.86 -8.84
C PHE A 51 -11.28 13.33 -9.46
N ILE A 52 -12.39 12.64 -9.16
CA ILE A 52 -13.72 13.01 -9.68
C ILE A 52 -14.12 14.39 -9.19
N LYS A 53 -13.90 14.70 -7.90
CA LYS A 53 -14.21 16.02 -7.34
C LYS A 53 -13.37 17.13 -7.97
N THR A 54 -12.09 16.88 -8.24
CA THR A 54 -11.23 17.85 -8.93
C THR A 54 -11.71 18.08 -10.36
N GLN A 55 -12.13 17.03 -11.07
CA GLN A 55 -12.72 17.18 -12.40
C GLN A 55 -14.02 18.00 -12.36
N GLU A 56 -14.92 17.70 -11.40
CA GLU A 56 -16.18 18.45 -11.24
C GLU A 56 -15.93 19.94 -11.01
N LYS A 57 -14.93 20.30 -10.19
CA LYS A 57 -14.53 21.70 -9.99
C LYS A 57 -14.03 22.36 -11.28
N ILE A 58 -13.20 21.67 -12.06
CA ILE A 58 -12.73 22.20 -13.35
C ILE A 58 -13.93 22.45 -14.27
N ASP A 59 -14.90 21.53 -14.30
CA ASP A 59 -16.10 21.67 -15.11
C ASP A 59 -16.94 22.87 -14.65
N ASP A 60 -17.11 23.07 -13.34
CA ASP A 60 -17.79 24.24 -12.74
C ASP A 60 -17.06 25.56 -13.10
N ASP A 61 -15.73 25.60 -12.99
CA ASP A 61 -14.92 26.80 -13.31
C ASP A 61 -14.93 27.10 -14.82
N LEU A 62 -15.02 26.06 -15.67
CA LEU A 62 -15.21 26.24 -17.11
C LEU A 62 -16.57 26.88 -17.43
N GLU A 63 -17.62 26.62 -16.64
CA GLU A 63 -18.90 27.31 -16.80
C GLU A 63 -18.77 28.80 -16.44
N ILE A 64 -18.00 29.13 -15.41
CA ILE A 64 -17.70 30.51 -14.98
C ILE A 64 -17.05 31.34 -16.09
N LEU A 65 -16.25 30.72 -16.98
CA LEU A 65 -15.64 31.43 -18.11
C LEU A 65 -16.65 32.06 -19.08
N ASN A 66 -17.93 31.67 -19.00
CA ASN A 66 -19.02 32.27 -19.77
C ASN A 66 -19.69 33.48 -19.07
N SER A 67 -19.18 33.88 -17.91
CA SER A 67 -19.63 35.08 -17.17
C SER A 67 -19.30 36.36 -17.93
N GLU A 68 -20.03 37.44 -17.64
CA GLU A 68 -19.69 38.81 -18.09
C GLU A 68 -18.71 39.52 -17.11
N ASP A 69 -18.47 38.93 -15.94
CA ASP A 69 -17.60 39.47 -14.91
C ASP A 69 -16.13 39.07 -15.16
N VAL A 70 -15.33 40.04 -15.59
CA VAL A 70 -13.92 39.86 -15.95
C VAL A 70 -13.08 39.39 -14.76
N GLU A 71 -13.35 39.87 -13.55
CA GLU A 71 -12.60 39.47 -12.35
C GLU A 71 -12.86 38.00 -12.03
N LEU A 72 -14.11 37.56 -12.17
CA LEU A 72 -14.51 36.16 -11.98
C LEU A 72 -13.88 35.23 -13.03
N ILE A 73 -13.78 35.68 -14.28
CA ILE A 73 -13.11 34.93 -15.36
C ILE A 73 -11.61 34.78 -15.09
N GLU A 74 -10.93 35.84 -14.65
CA GLU A 74 -9.50 35.78 -14.31
C GLU A 74 -9.22 34.82 -13.15
N ILE A 75 -10.07 34.83 -12.12
CA ILE A 75 -9.96 33.90 -10.99
C ILE A 75 -10.12 32.46 -11.47
N ALA A 76 -11.18 32.18 -12.25
CA ALA A 76 -11.44 30.83 -12.77
C ALA A 76 -10.30 30.31 -13.67
N GLN A 77 -9.67 31.16 -14.48
CA GLN A 77 -8.53 30.74 -15.31
C GLN A 77 -7.34 30.25 -14.47
N VAL A 78 -7.01 30.96 -13.39
CA VAL A 78 -5.93 30.56 -12.48
C VAL A 78 -6.29 29.27 -11.75
N GLU A 79 -7.52 29.16 -11.24
CA GLU A 79 -7.99 27.96 -10.54
C GLU A 79 -7.99 26.73 -11.47
N ILE A 80 -8.43 26.87 -12.72
CA ILE A 80 -8.40 25.78 -13.71
C ILE A 80 -6.98 25.30 -13.95
N GLU A 81 -6.00 26.21 -14.08
CA GLU A 81 -4.59 25.83 -14.30
C GLU A 81 -4.05 24.99 -13.11
N GLU A 82 -4.29 25.45 -11.88
CA GLU A 82 -3.88 24.72 -10.67
C GLU A 82 -4.58 23.36 -10.55
N LEU A 83 -5.89 23.31 -10.82
CA LEU A 83 -6.68 22.08 -10.75
C LEU A 83 -6.26 21.07 -11.83
N GLN A 84 -5.87 21.53 -13.02
CA GLN A 84 -5.36 20.65 -14.09
C GLN A 84 -4.03 19.99 -13.71
N ASP A 85 -3.14 20.73 -13.05
CA ASP A 85 -1.89 20.19 -12.52
C ASP A 85 -2.14 19.12 -11.46
N ASP A 86 -3.08 19.38 -10.54
CA ASP A 86 -3.46 18.42 -9.50
C ASP A 86 -4.17 17.20 -10.07
N LEU A 87 -5.06 17.39 -11.03
CA LEU A 87 -5.73 16.30 -11.75
C LEU A 87 -4.69 15.38 -12.42
N THR A 88 -3.65 15.95 -13.02
CA THR A 88 -2.55 15.20 -13.65
C THR A 88 -1.75 14.38 -12.63
N LYS A 89 -1.49 14.93 -11.43
CA LYS A 89 -0.83 14.18 -10.34
C LYS A 89 -1.71 13.03 -9.86
N LEU A 90 -2.99 13.30 -9.61
CA LEU A 90 -3.97 12.31 -9.19
C LEU A 90 -4.14 11.19 -10.22
N GLU A 91 -4.12 11.52 -11.52
CA GLU A 91 -4.20 10.52 -12.58
C GLU A 91 -3.03 9.54 -12.54
N LYS A 92 -1.80 10.04 -12.31
CA LYS A 92 -0.60 9.20 -12.19
C LYS A 92 -0.67 8.30 -10.97
N GLU A 93 -1.07 8.84 -9.82
CA GLU A 93 -1.25 8.06 -8.59
C GLU A 93 -2.29 6.95 -8.78
N LEU A 94 -3.44 7.29 -9.38
CA LEU A 94 -4.49 6.32 -9.70
C LEU A 94 -4.01 5.24 -10.67
N LYS A 95 -3.26 5.58 -11.71
CA LYS A 95 -2.72 4.59 -12.65
C LYS A 95 -1.85 3.55 -11.95
N VAL A 96 -1.04 3.98 -10.97
CA VAL A 96 -0.23 3.06 -10.15
C VAL A 96 -1.12 2.19 -9.27
N LEU A 97 -2.10 2.78 -8.58
CA LEU A 97 -3.02 2.03 -7.70
C LEU A 97 -3.93 1.05 -8.45
N LEU A 98 -4.23 1.32 -9.73
CA LEU A 98 -5.03 0.45 -10.60
C LEU A 98 -4.24 -0.70 -11.22
N LEU A 99 -2.92 -0.79 -10.97
CA LEU A 99 -2.15 -1.95 -11.38
C LEU A 99 -2.69 -3.21 -10.68
N PRO A 100 -2.77 -4.34 -11.40
CA PRO A 100 -3.26 -5.57 -10.81
C PRO A 100 -2.37 -5.97 -9.63
N HIS A 101 -3.01 -6.17 -8.48
CA HIS A 101 -2.34 -6.66 -7.27
C HIS A 101 -1.92 -8.11 -7.44
N ASP A 102 -0.70 -8.45 -6.98
CA ASP A 102 -0.24 -9.84 -6.97
C ASP A 102 -0.80 -10.54 -5.73
N PRO A 103 -1.59 -11.62 -5.87
CA PRO A 103 -2.19 -12.32 -4.74
C PRO A 103 -1.17 -12.92 -3.77
N THR A 104 0.11 -13.01 -4.17
CA THR A 104 1.19 -13.47 -3.28
C THR A 104 1.72 -12.38 -2.37
N ASP A 105 1.50 -11.10 -2.68
CA ASP A 105 2.07 -9.97 -1.95
C ASP A 105 1.52 -9.87 -0.51
N ASP A 106 0.31 -10.35 -0.27
CA ASP A 106 -0.31 -10.39 1.07
C ASP A 106 0.09 -11.56 1.94
N LYS A 107 0.95 -12.45 1.44
CA LYS A 107 1.40 -13.58 2.24
C LYS A 107 2.33 -13.08 3.35
N ASN A 108 2.25 -13.76 4.49
CA ASN A 108 3.30 -13.71 5.49
C ASN A 108 4.60 -14.26 4.89
N THR A 109 5.73 -13.91 5.49
CA THR A 109 7.02 -14.38 5.01
C THR A 109 7.88 -14.94 6.13
N ILE A 110 8.86 -15.77 5.75
CA ILE A 110 9.93 -16.22 6.63
C ILE A 110 11.20 -15.59 6.10
N ILE A 111 11.95 -14.94 6.99
CA ILE A 111 13.21 -14.32 6.66
C ILE A 111 14.32 -15.18 7.23
N GLU A 112 15.23 -15.63 6.36
CA GLU A 112 16.43 -16.35 6.72
C GLU A 112 17.64 -15.45 6.49
N VAL A 113 18.31 -15.07 7.58
CA VAL A 113 19.58 -14.34 7.50
C VAL A 113 20.71 -15.32 7.82
N ARG A 114 21.63 -15.52 6.88
CA ARG A 114 22.75 -16.46 7.00
C ARG A 114 24.06 -15.70 6.83
N ALA A 115 25.02 -15.95 7.73
CA ALA A 115 26.35 -15.40 7.62
C ALA A 115 27.06 -15.97 6.38
N GLY A 116 27.53 -15.10 5.51
CA GLY A 116 28.28 -15.46 4.31
C GLY A 116 29.79 -15.55 4.58
N THR A 117 30.59 -14.97 3.68
CA THR A 117 32.03 -14.84 3.84
C THR A 117 32.37 -13.75 4.86
N GLY A 118 33.41 -13.96 5.69
CA GLY A 118 33.84 -12.98 6.70
C GLY A 118 33.81 -13.49 8.14
N GLY A 119 33.42 -14.76 8.37
CA GLY A 119 33.48 -15.39 9.69
C GLY A 119 32.67 -14.62 10.73
N ASP A 120 33.34 -14.21 11.81
CA ASP A 120 32.72 -13.50 12.93
C ASP A 120 32.11 -12.15 12.53
N GLU A 121 32.71 -11.42 11.58
CA GLU A 121 32.18 -10.14 11.09
C GLU A 121 30.87 -10.34 10.33
N ALA A 122 30.79 -11.38 9.49
CA ALA A 122 29.57 -11.74 8.78
C ALA A 122 28.44 -12.15 9.74
N ALA A 123 28.79 -12.83 10.84
CA ALA A 123 27.83 -13.20 11.86
C ALA A 123 27.33 -12.00 12.68
N LEU A 124 28.18 -11.01 12.95
CA LEU A 124 27.75 -9.74 13.56
C LEU A 124 26.84 -8.96 12.61
N PHE A 125 27.17 -8.90 11.33
CA PHE A 125 26.33 -8.24 10.33
C PHE A 125 24.96 -8.93 10.16
N ALA A 126 24.90 -10.26 10.27
CA ALA A 126 23.62 -10.99 10.31
C ALA A 126 22.74 -10.57 11.50
N ALA A 127 23.34 -10.28 12.66
CA ALA A 127 22.61 -9.73 13.81
C ALA A 127 22.11 -8.31 13.58
N ASP A 128 22.90 -7.47 12.88
CA ASP A 128 22.46 -6.13 12.48
C ASP A 128 21.30 -6.18 11.49
N LEU A 129 21.33 -7.07 10.50
CA LEU A 129 20.20 -7.27 9.57
C LEU A 129 18.96 -7.76 10.31
N TYR A 130 19.08 -8.73 11.21
CA TYR A 130 17.95 -9.16 12.05
C TYR A 130 17.38 -8.00 12.87
N ARG A 131 18.23 -7.20 13.51
CA ARG A 131 17.80 -6.01 14.27
C ARG A 131 17.13 -4.97 13.37
N MET A 132 17.65 -4.77 12.16
CA MET A 132 17.07 -3.86 11.18
C MET A 132 15.67 -4.32 10.76
N TYR A 133 15.51 -5.58 10.36
CA TYR A 133 14.24 -6.11 9.88
C TYR A 133 13.20 -6.27 10.99
N SER A 134 13.59 -6.63 12.21
CA SER A 134 12.67 -6.64 13.37
C SER A 134 12.12 -5.24 13.65
N ARG A 135 12.97 -4.21 13.64
CA ARG A 135 12.53 -2.80 13.77
C ARG A 135 11.68 -2.34 12.60
N PHE A 136 11.99 -2.79 11.39
CA PHE A 136 11.17 -2.51 10.22
C PHE A 136 9.78 -3.14 10.36
N ALA A 137 9.69 -4.39 10.82
CA ALA A 137 8.41 -5.05 11.10
C ALA A 137 7.58 -4.28 12.14
N GLU A 138 8.18 -3.88 13.27
CA GLU A 138 7.49 -3.06 14.29
C GLU A 138 6.92 -1.75 13.73
N ARG A 139 7.71 -1.04 12.89
CA ARG A 139 7.27 0.23 12.28
C ARG A 139 6.11 0.06 11.31
N ASN A 140 6.01 -1.10 10.65
CA ASN A 140 4.89 -1.44 9.77
C ASN A 140 3.71 -2.06 10.53
N GLY A 141 3.80 -2.17 11.87
CA GLY A 141 2.77 -2.83 12.70
C GLY A 141 2.66 -4.33 12.44
N TRP A 142 3.74 -4.96 11.98
CA TRP A 142 3.81 -6.40 11.78
C TRP A 142 4.31 -7.10 13.03
N GLU A 143 3.83 -8.32 13.22
CA GLU A 143 4.34 -9.23 14.24
C GLU A 143 5.50 -10.04 13.66
N TYR A 144 6.50 -10.33 14.49
CA TYR A 144 7.60 -11.22 14.10
C TYR A 144 7.96 -12.17 15.25
N GLU A 145 8.34 -13.39 14.89
CA GLU A 145 8.70 -14.44 15.84
C GLU A 145 9.96 -15.18 15.37
N VAL A 146 10.96 -15.30 16.25
CA VAL A 146 12.15 -16.10 15.94
C VAL A 146 11.79 -17.57 15.99
N LEU A 147 11.99 -18.27 14.86
CA LEU A 147 11.73 -19.70 14.73
C LEU A 147 12.97 -20.51 15.09
N GLU A 148 14.14 -20.08 14.60
CA GLU A 148 15.41 -20.76 14.83
C GLU A 148 16.56 -19.74 14.84
N SER A 149 17.58 -19.99 15.66
CA SER A 149 18.80 -19.17 15.65
C SER A 149 20.03 -19.97 16.03
N SER A 150 21.16 -19.65 15.39
CA SER A 150 22.48 -20.18 15.64
C SER A 150 23.41 -19.03 16.03
N ALA A 151 23.39 -18.66 17.31
CA ALA A 151 24.20 -17.56 17.84
C ALA A 151 25.68 -17.93 17.99
N ILE A 152 26.57 -16.94 17.88
CA ILE A 152 27.99 -17.05 18.24
C ILE A 152 28.28 -16.31 19.54
N GLY A 153 29.37 -16.68 20.23
CA GLY A 153 29.68 -16.20 21.59
C GLY A 153 29.95 -14.69 21.73
N ILE A 154 30.06 -13.95 20.63
CA ILE A 154 30.29 -12.50 20.60
C ILE A 154 29.04 -11.68 20.21
N GLY A 155 27.85 -12.30 20.18
CA GLY A 155 26.59 -11.59 19.92
C GLY A 155 26.13 -11.53 18.45
N GLY A 156 26.76 -12.30 17.57
CA GLY A 156 26.34 -12.48 16.17
C GLY A 156 25.51 -13.76 15.95
N TYR A 157 25.04 -13.97 14.72
CA TYR A 157 24.36 -15.20 14.29
C TYR A 157 25.04 -15.80 13.05
N LYS A 158 25.33 -17.10 13.06
CA LYS A 158 25.60 -17.85 11.81
C LYS A 158 24.35 -17.95 10.95
N GLU A 159 23.21 -18.08 11.60
CA GLU A 159 21.89 -18.20 10.99
C GLU A 159 20.84 -17.69 11.98
N ILE A 160 19.86 -16.95 11.48
CA ILE A 160 18.64 -16.61 12.21
C ILE A 160 17.45 -16.63 11.26
N ILE A 161 16.43 -17.38 11.65
CA ILE A 161 15.19 -17.58 10.91
C ILE A 161 14.05 -17.02 11.76
N PHE A 162 13.25 -16.15 11.17
CA PHE A 162 12.09 -15.59 11.85
C PHE A 162 10.91 -15.42 10.91
N SER A 163 9.70 -15.66 11.43
CA SER A 163 8.46 -15.39 10.72
C SER A 163 8.11 -13.91 10.86
N VAL A 164 7.49 -13.35 9.82
CA VAL A 164 6.90 -12.01 9.86
C VAL A 164 5.47 -12.12 9.33
N THR A 165 4.52 -11.72 10.18
CA THR A 165 3.08 -11.81 9.92
C THR A 165 2.45 -10.43 9.95
N GLY A 166 1.63 -10.13 8.96
CA GLY A 166 1.04 -8.80 8.83
C GLY A 166 0.44 -8.59 7.44
N ASN A 167 0.12 -7.33 7.15
CA ASN A 167 -0.45 -6.96 5.87
C ASN A 167 0.65 -6.68 4.85
N ASN A 168 0.54 -7.26 3.65
CA ASN A 168 1.44 -7.02 2.51
C ASN A 168 2.94 -7.31 2.80
N VAL A 169 3.22 -8.25 3.71
CA VAL A 169 4.59 -8.52 4.18
C VAL A 169 5.48 -8.99 3.03
N TYR A 170 5.07 -10.06 2.33
CA TYR A 170 5.86 -10.62 1.24
C TYR A 170 6.04 -9.63 0.09
N GLY A 171 5.00 -8.88 -0.28
CA GLY A 171 5.05 -7.89 -1.36
C GLY A 171 6.10 -6.82 -1.17
N ILE A 172 6.35 -6.43 0.09
CA ILE A 172 7.40 -5.47 0.45
C ILE A 172 8.76 -6.17 0.59
N MET A 173 8.81 -7.32 1.28
CA MET A 173 10.07 -7.99 1.63
C MET A 173 10.69 -8.79 0.48
N LYS A 174 9.94 -9.11 -0.59
CA LYS A 174 10.43 -9.93 -1.72
C LYS A 174 11.68 -9.36 -2.39
N PHE A 175 11.91 -8.05 -2.29
CA PHE A 175 13.05 -7.36 -2.88
C PHE A 175 14.33 -7.44 -2.04
N GLU A 176 14.23 -7.89 -0.79
CA GLU A 176 15.38 -8.03 0.13
C GLU A 176 16.14 -9.36 -0.05
N SER A 177 15.61 -10.24 -0.89
CA SER A 177 16.24 -11.52 -1.22
C SER A 177 17.55 -11.30 -1.98
N GLY A 178 18.65 -11.82 -1.42
CA GLY A 178 19.95 -11.77 -2.07
C GLY A 178 21.11 -11.63 -1.09
N VAL A 179 22.27 -11.30 -1.63
CA VAL A 179 23.50 -11.10 -0.86
C VAL A 179 23.63 -9.63 -0.50
N HIS A 180 23.70 -9.35 0.80
CA HIS A 180 23.96 -8.02 1.35
C HIS A 180 25.47 -7.87 1.59
N ARG A 181 26.06 -6.78 1.10
CA ARG A 181 27.50 -6.49 1.28
C ARG A 181 27.72 -5.53 2.45
N VAL A 182 28.79 -5.77 3.19
CA VAL A 182 29.30 -4.93 4.30
C VAL A 182 30.79 -4.69 4.11
#